data_AF-A0A434U0B9-F1
#
_entry.id   AF-A0A434U0B9-F1
#
_cell.length_a   1.000
_cell.length_b   1.000
_cell.length_c   1.000
_cell.angle_alpha   90.00
_cell.angle_beta   90.00
_cell.angle_gamma   90.00
#
_symmetry.space_group_name_H-M   'P 1'
#
loop_
_entity.id
_entity.type
_entity.pdbx_description
1 polymer ?
#
loop_
_entity_poly.entity_id
_entity_poly.type
_entity_poly.pdbx_seq_one_letter_code
_entity_poly.pdbx_strand_id
1 'polypeptide(L)'
;MFAVVLLRDRPATSAKYVGAALAAAGAASAIVAAPAFPSDWRWLSLALIALSSSGPIAFWLWARAAFDDDFTFRPWHGGLWAMLIAARLVVPGGMIKGDAASSIGRLLTLTDLIFAALAVSQTVATWRDDLVDGRRRLRGAVLIGTMAYIGANAAANFSSVVFLALTSPVGNFSRALVLSLLAALSGWSVFRAAEIDSAPLPAPLPTSSGRNSPTSTKNDKGLRIEPVLLSCLERLMTVERAYRREGLTIGALATLMRVPEYRLRQIINEGLGHRNFNAFLNRYRIEEAKTALADSSQKDVPVLTIAMDAGFQSLGPFNRAFKADTGLTPTEFRRAAFDRALAQ
;
A
#
# COMPACT_ATOMS: atom_id res chain seq x y z
N MET A 1 8.38 -17.02 -15.06
CA MET A 1 7.01 -17.55 -15.12
C MET A 1 6.01 -16.69 -14.33
N PHE A 2 6.20 -16.46 -13.01
CA PHE A 2 5.30 -15.62 -12.19
C PHE A 2 5.08 -14.18 -12.70
N ALA A 3 6.14 -13.48 -13.13
CA ALA A 3 6.03 -12.13 -13.68
C ALA A 3 5.16 -12.05 -14.95
N VAL A 4 5.17 -13.11 -15.78
CA VAL A 4 4.39 -13.21 -17.02
C VAL A 4 2.91 -13.45 -16.71
N VAL A 5 2.61 -14.22 -15.66
CA VAL A 5 1.24 -14.49 -15.20
C VAL A 5 0.60 -13.22 -14.59
N LEU A 6 1.36 -12.41 -13.86
CA LEU A 6 0.88 -11.14 -13.28
C LEU A 6 0.49 -10.08 -14.33
N LEU A 7 1.05 -10.15 -15.53
CA LEU A 7 0.81 -9.20 -16.62
C LEU A 7 -0.43 -9.53 -17.47
N ARG A 8 -1.00 -10.74 -17.36
CA ARG A 8 -1.98 -11.26 -18.33
C ARG A 8 -3.45 -10.88 -18.07
N ASP A 9 -3.91 -10.76 -16.81
CA ASP A 9 -5.35 -10.99 -16.56
C ASP A 9 -6.23 -9.87 -15.95
N ARG A 10 -5.77 -8.67 -15.55
CA ARG A 10 -6.68 -7.68 -14.88
C ARG A 10 -6.27 -6.21 -15.07
N PRO A 11 -7.19 -5.22 -14.91
CA PRO A 11 -6.87 -3.80 -15.07
C PRO A 11 -5.64 -3.38 -14.25
N ALA A 12 -4.82 -2.55 -14.89
CA ALA A 12 -3.46 -2.19 -14.54
C ALA A 12 -3.35 -1.46 -13.19
N THR A 13 -3.31 -2.20 -12.09
CA THR A 13 -2.88 -1.67 -10.80
C THR A 13 -1.36 -1.51 -10.83
N SER A 14 -0.88 -0.32 -10.48
CA SER A 14 0.54 0.05 -10.39
C SER A 14 1.38 -1.01 -9.67
N ALA A 15 0.82 -1.68 -8.65
CA ALA A 15 1.45 -2.75 -7.90
C ALA A 15 1.90 -3.96 -8.75
N LYS A 16 1.22 -4.27 -9.86
CA LYS A 16 1.55 -5.43 -10.71
C LYS A 16 2.88 -5.23 -11.42
N TYR A 17 3.07 -4.07 -12.04
CA TYR A 17 4.30 -3.76 -12.77
C TYR A 17 5.51 -3.72 -11.83
N VAL A 18 5.34 -3.14 -10.65
CA VAL A 18 6.41 -3.10 -9.65
C VAL A 18 6.67 -4.47 -9.05
N GLY A 19 5.64 -5.27 -8.82
CA GLY A 19 5.79 -6.66 -8.37
C GLY A 19 6.54 -7.52 -9.40
N ALA A 20 6.26 -7.33 -10.70
CA ALA A 20 7.01 -7.96 -11.76
C ALA A 20 8.48 -7.49 -11.80
N ALA A 21 8.73 -6.20 -11.62
CA ALA A 21 10.09 -5.65 -11.52
C ALA A 21 10.84 -6.21 -10.31
N LEU A 22 10.19 -6.31 -9.14
CA LEU A 22 10.75 -6.90 -7.93
C LEU A 22 11.10 -8.39 -8.14
N ALA A 23 10.22 -9.15 -8.79
CA ALA A 23 10.49 -10.54 -9.14
C ALA A 23 11.67 -10.68 -10.12
N ALA A 24 11.74 -9.81 -11.13
CA ALA A 24 12.86 -9.76 -12.07
C ALA A 24 14.17 -9.38 -11.37
N ALA A 25 14.14 -8.45 -10.42
CA ALA A 25 15.28 -8.07 -9.59
C ALA A 25 15.77 -9.24 -8.73
N GLY A 26 14.85 -9.99 -8.11
CA GLY A 26 15.18 -11.21 -7.36
C GLY A 26 15.82 -12.28 -8.23
N ALA A 27 15.27 -12.54 -9.42
CA ALA A 27 15.83 -13.47 -10.38
C ALA A 27 17.23 -13.03 -10.86
N ALA A 28 17.40 -11.76 -11.20
CA ALA A 28 18.70 -11.21 -11.59
C ALA A 28 19.73 -11.31 -10.45
N SER A 29 19.31 -11.05 -9.20
CA SER A 29 20.17 -11.24 -8.03
C SER A 29 20.59 -12.70 -7.86
N ALA A 30 19.71 -13.66 -8.11
CA ALA A 30 20.04 -15.09 -8.03
C ALA A 30 21.07 -15.48 -9.11
N ILE A 31 20.93 -14.95 -10.33
CA ILE A 31 21.85 -15.19 -11.44
C ILE A 31 23.22 -14.59 -11.16
N VAL A 32 23.27 -13.33 -10.70
CA VAL A 32 24.53 -12.64 -10.35
C VAL A 32 25.22 -13.31 -9.14
N ALA A 33 24.46 -13.95 -8.26
CA ALA A 33 24.99 -14.70 -7.12
C ALA A 33 25.66 -16.04 -7.50
N ALA A 34 25.39 -16.56 -8.70
CA ALA A 34 25.79 -17.91 -9.07
C ALA A 34 27.33 -18.02 -9.25
N PRO A 35 27.99 -19.05 -8.70
CA PRO A 35 29.45 -19.23 -8.81
C PRO A 35 29.98 -19.33 -10.24
N ALA A 36 29.13 -19.75 -11.19
CA ALA A 36 29.46 -19.96 -12.60
C ALA A 36 29.00 -18.79 -13.51
N PHE A 37 28.69 -17.63 -12.95
CA PHE A 37 28.21 -16.49 -13.73
C PHE A 37 29.33 -15.97 -14.67
N PRO A 38 29.17 -16.01 -16.01
CA PRO A 38 30.25 -15.68 -16.94
C PRO A 38 30.60 -14.19 -16.87
N SER A 39 31.85 -13.88 -16.54
CA SER A 39 32.39 -12.50 -16.56
C SER A 39 32.65 -11.95 -17.96
N ASP A 40 32.61 -12.81 -18.98
CA ASP A 40 33.12 -12.50 -20.32
C ASP A 40 32.17 -11.60 -21.13
N TRP A 41 30.87 -11.62 -20.81
CA TRP A 41 29.88 -10.71 -21.39
C TRP A 41 29.68 -9.47 -20.52
N ARG A 42 30.57 -8.49 -20.69
CA ARG A 42 30.58 -7.22 -19.93
C ARG A 42 29.24 -6.47 -19.98
N TRP A 43 28.56 -6.44 -21.12
CA TRP A 43 27.28 -5.72 -21.24
C TRP A 43 26.11 -6.45 -20.59
N LEU A 44 26.02 -7.78 -20.75
CA LEU A 44 24.97 -8.57 -20.12
C LEU A 44 25.12 -8.60 -18.59
N SER A 45 26.36 -8.70 -18.10
CA SER A 45 26.65 -8.63 -16.66
C SER A 45 26.28 -7.28 -16.07
N LEU A 46 26.61 -6.16 -16.71
CA LEU A 46 26.19 -4.83 -16.28
C LEU A 46 24.66 -4.68 -16.26
N ALA A 47 23.95 -5.20 -17.27
CA ALA A 47 22.49 -5.17 -17.32
C ALA A 47 21.85 -5.99 -16.19
N LEU A 48 22.39 -7.18 -15.89
CA LEU A 48 21.92 -8.02 -14.78
C LEU A 48 22.24 -7.42 -13.41
N ILE A 49 23.40 -6.79 -13.25
CA ILE A 49 23.76 -6.05 -12.03
C ILE A 49 22.82 -4.86 -11.84
N ALA A 50 22.52 -4.11 -12.89
CA ALA A 50 21.56 -3.01 -12.85
C ALA A 50 20.17 -3.49 -12.42
N LEU A 51 19.71 -4.61 -12.98
CA LEU A 51 18.40 -5.19 -12.64
C LEU A 51 18.37 -5.72 -11.19
N SER A 52 19.42 -6.42 -10.73
CA SER A 52 19.52 -6.88 -9.34
C SER A 52 19.53 -5.73 -8.32
N SER A 53 20.13 -4.59 -8.72
CA SER A 53 20.21 -3.38 -7.92
C SER A 53 18.87 -2.70 -7.68
N SER A 54 17.84 -3.04 -8.47
CA SER A 54 16.51 -2.46 -8.34
C SER A 54 15.68 -3.01 -7.18
N GLY A 55 16.08 -4.13 -6.56
CA GLY A 55 15.28 -4.85 -5.57
C GLY A 55 14.75 -4.00 -4.40
N PRO A 56 15.57 -3.21 -3.69
CA PRO A 56 15.13 -2.43 -2.53
C PRO A 56 14.13 -1.33 -2.88
N ILE A 57 14.40 -0.58 -3.94
CA ILE A 57 13.51 0.49 -4.39
C ILE A 57 12.22 -0.08 -5.00
N ALA A 58 12.32 -1.18 -5.76
CA ALA A 58 11.15 -1.90 -6.26
C ALA A 58 10.31 -2.46 -5.12
N PHE A 59 10.94 -2.99 -4.05
CA PHE A 59 10.22 -3.48 -2.87
C PHE A 59 9.48 -2.35 -2.15
N TRP A 60 10.15 -1.22 -1.90
CA TRP A 60 9.50 -0.05 -1.29
C TRP A 60 8.33 0.46 -2.15
N LEU A 61 8.54 0.65 -3.46
CA LEU A 61 7.50 1.08 -4.40
C LEU A 61 6.34 0.08 -4.49
N TRP A 62 6.64 -1.22 -4.43
CA TRP A 62 5.63 -2.27 -4.42
C TRP A 62 4.83 -2.20 -3.12
N ALA A 63 5.48 -2.06 -1.97
CA ALA A 63 4.81 -1.90 -0.68
C ALA A 63 3.90 -0.67 -0.69
N ARG A 64 4.32 0.45 -1.32
CA ARG A 64 3.43 1.60 -1.55
C ARG A 64 2.23 1.21 -2.38
N ALA A 65 2.47 0.69 -3.58
CA ALA A 65 1.40 0.39 -4.51
C ALA A 65 0.43 -0.71 -4.04
N ALA A 66 0.88 -1.64 -3.19
CA ALA A 66 0.08 -2.72 -2.65
C ALA A 66 -0.79 -2.31 -1.45
N PHE A 67 -0.33 -1.33 -0.67
CA PHE A 67 -0.93 -0.99 0.63
C PHE A 67 -1.47 0.44 0.75
N ASP A 68 -1.06 1.34 -0.13
CA ASP A 68 -1.49 2.74 -0.18
C ASP A 68 -2.40 2.93 -1.40
N ASP A 69 -3.71 2.99 -1.18
CA ASP A 69 -4.71 3.14 -2.25
C ASP A 69 -4.58 4.50 -2.97
N ASP A 70 -3.97 5.51 -2.34
CA ASP A 70 -3.74 6.84 -2.92
C ASP A 70 -2.42 6.92 -3.71
N PHE A 71 -1.66 5.82 -3.78
CA PHE A 71 -0.34 5.83 -4.37
C PHE A 71 -0.38 6.02 -5.89
N THR A 72 0.33 7.05 -6.35
CA THR A 72 0.54 7.34 -7.77
C THR A 72 2.03 7.48 -8.08
N PHE A 73 2.41 6.97 -9.26
CA PHE A 73 3.77 7.09 -9.74
C PHE A 73 4.08 8.53 -10.13
N ARG A 74 5.03 9.13 -9.42
CA ARG A 74 5.60 10.45 -9.74
C ARG A 74 6.96 10.30 -10.43
N PRO A 75 7.35 11.23 -11.34
CA PRO A 75 8.60 11.13 -12.11
C PRO A 75 9.85 11.08 -11.23
N TRP A 76 9.83 11.69 -10.05
CA TRP A 76 10.95 11.63 -9.11
C TRP A 76 11.26 10.21 -8.62
N HIS A 77 10.26 9.31 -8.53
CA HIS A 77 10.50 7.91 -8.17
C HIS A 77 11.35 7.22 -9.23
N GLY A 78 11.09 7.49 -10.52
CA GLY A 78 11.88 7.00 -11.63
C GLY A 78 13.29 7.59 -11.65
N GLY A 79 13.42 8.90 -11.38
CA GLY A 79 14.72 9.56 -11.25
C GLY A 79 15.58 9.00 -10.12
N LEU A 80 14.99 8.80 -8.93
CA LEU A 80 15.66 8.16 -7.79
C LEU A 80 16.09 6.73 -8.12
N TRP A 81 15.25 5.97 -8.82
CA TRP A 81 15.55 4.62 -9.27
C TRP A 81 16.73 4.59 -10.24
N ALA A 82 16.71 5.44 -11.29
CA ALA A 82 17.81 5.55 -12.23
C ALA A 82 19.12 5.97 -11.55
N MET A 83 19.06 6.94 -10.61
CA MET A 83 20.21 7.40 -9.84
C MET A 83 20.87 6.26 -9.04
N LEU A 84 20.07 5.43 -8.36
CA LEU A 84 20.59 4.32 -7.57
C LEU A 84 21.21 3.21 -8.44
N ILE A 85 20.59 2.90 -9.58
CA ILE A 85 21.17 1.99 -10.56
C ILE A 85 22.51 2.52 -11.05
N ALA A 86 22.56 3.79 -11.47
CA ALA A 86 23.79 4.42 -11.95
C ALA A 86 24.88 4.38 -10.88
N ALA A 87 24.58 4.74 -9.64
CA ALA A 87 25.51 4.69 -8.52
C ALA A 87 26.07 3.28 -8.26
N ARG A 88 25.24 2.24 -8.38
CA ARG A 88 25.67 0.84 -8.21
C ARG A 88 26.48 0.29 -9.38
N LEU A 89 26.39 0.89 -10.56
CA LEU A 89 27.20 0.50 -11.73
C LEU A 89 28.58 1.14 -11.75
N VAL A 90 28.85 2.17 -10.93
CA VAL A 90 30.14 2.88 -10.89
C VAL A 90 31.31 1.94 -10.57
N VAL A 91 31.15 1.05 -9.60
CA VAL A 91 32.22 0.12 -9.17
C VAL A 91 32.41 -1.03 -10.18
N PRO A 92 31.37 -1.80 -10.58
CA PRO A 92 31.51 -2.85 -11.60
C PRO A 92 31.89 -2.32 -12.98
N GLY A 93 31.51 -1.07 -13.31
CA GLY A 93 31.89 -0.38 -14.53
C GLY A 93 33.36 0.03 -14.60
N GLY A 94 34.11 -0.13 -13.50
CA GLY A 94 35.54 0.19 -13.43
C GLY A 94 35.86 1.68 -13.39
N MET A 95 34.86 2.54 -13.14
CA MET A 95 35.01 3.99 -13.05
C MET A 95 35.75 4.44 -11.79
N ILE A 96 35.65 3.67 -10.70
CA ILE A 96 36.35 3.91 -9.43
C ILE A 96 36.99 2.60 -8.97
N LYS A 97 38.25 2.66 -8.53
CA LYS A 97 39.05 1.51 -8.04
C LYS A 97 39.67 1.82 -6.67
N GLY A 98 40.17 0.78 -5.99
CA GLY A 98 40.85 0.93 -4.69
C GLY A 98 39.91 1.19 -3.51
N ASP A 99 40.42 1.79 -2.44
CA ASP A 99 39.70 1.96 -1.17
C ASP A 99 38.42 2.79 -1.30
N ALA A 100 38.39 3.73 -2.26
CA ALA A 100 37.20 4.51 -2.60
C ALA A 100 36.05 3.61 -3.09
N ALA A 101 36.33 2.58 -3.89
CA ALA A 101 35.32 1.64 -4.38
C ALA A 101 34.71 0.81 -3.25
N SER A 102 35.53 0.38 -2.29
CA SER A 102 35.06 -0.38 -1.11
C SER A 102 34.17 0.47 -0.20
N SER A 103 34.47 1.76 -0.08
CA SER A 103 33.74 2.71 0.77
C SER A 103 32.40 3.09 0.15
N ILE A 104 32.39 3.35 -1.17
CA ILE A 104 31.16 3.59 -1.94
C ILE A 104 30.26 2.35 -1.90
N GLY A 105 30.82 1.15 -2.09
CA GLY A 105 30.06 -0.10 -1.97
C GLY A 105 29.37 -0.24 -0.62
N ARG A 106 30.10 0.00 0.48
CA ARG A 106 29.54 -0.03 1.85
C ARG A 106 28.43 0.99 2.05
N LEU A 107 28.64 2.24 1.64
CA LEU A 107 27.60 3.28 1.71
C LEU A 107 26.34 2.90 0.91
N LEU A 108 26.52 2.32 -0.29
CA LEU A 108 25.40 1.89 -1.12
C LEU A 108 24.63 0.70 -0.55
N THR A 109 25.22 -0.13 0.33
CA THR A 109 24.47 -1.18 1.03
C THR A 109 23.55 -0.65 2.12
N LEU A 110 23.86 0.52 2.70
CA LEU A 110 22.97 1.17 3.68
C LEU A 110 21.65 1.62 3.05
N THR A 111 21.65 1.87 1.74
CA THR A 111 20.41 2.23 1.02
C THR A 111 19.38 1.10 1.06
N ASP A 112 19.79 -0.17 1.11
CA ASP A 112 18.88 -1.32 1.26
C ASP A 112 18.12 -1.25 2.58
N LEU A 113 18.83 -0.94 3.68
CA LEU A 113 18.25 -0.79 5.02
C LEU A 113 17.31 0.41 5.08
N ILE A 114 17.67 1.52 4.43
CA ILE A 114 16.81 2.72 4.34
C ILE A 114 15.50 2.38 3.63
N PHE A 115 15.54 1.76 2.45
CA PHE A 115 14.30 1.39 1.73
C PHE A 115 13.48 0.33 2.46
N ALA A 116 14.13 -0.64 3.11
CA ALA A 116 13.45 -1.62 3.94
C ALA A 116 12.76 -0.96 5.14
N ALA A 117 13.42 -0.01 5.82
CA ALA A 117 12.84 0.77 6.91
C ALA A 117 11.68 1.67 6.44
N LEU A 118 11.80 2.30 5.27
CA LEU A 118 10.71 3.07 4.65
C LEU A 118 9.50 2.20 4.31
N ALA A 119 9.73 0.99 3.79
CA ALA A 119 8.65 0.04 3.51
C ALA A 119 7.95 -0.41 4.79
N VAL A 120 8.71 -0.71 5.86
CA VAL A 120 8.17 -1.06 7.18
C VAL A 120 7.36 0.09 7.77
N SER A 121 7.93 1.30 7.80
CA SER A 121 7.26 2.47 8.41
C SER A 121 5.93 2.77 7.72
N GLN A 122 5.89 2.70 6.39
CA GLN A 122 4.66 2.90 5.63
C GLN A 122 3.63 1.79 5.84
N THR A 123 4.09 0.53 5.90
CA THR A 123 3.22 -0.64 6.09
C THR A 123 2.53 -0.59 7.46
N VAL A 124 3.25 -0.13 8.50
CA VAL A 124 2.71 0.09 9.85
C VAL A 124 1.79 1.30 9.89
N ALA A 125 2.19 2.44 9.31
CA ALA A 125 1.42 3.69 9.37
C ALA A 125 0.01 3.56 8.79
N THR A 126 -0.15 2.77 7.74
CA THR A 126 -1.43 2.58 7.04
C THR A 126 -2.21 1.34 7.50
N TRP A 127 -1.71 0.63 8.51
CA TRP A 127 -2.29 -0.65 8.98
C TRP A 127 -3.68 -0.49 9.59
N ARG A 128 -3.87 0.53 10.46
CA ARG A 128 -5.08 0.67 11.28
C ARG A 128 -6.32 0.99 10.46
N ASP A 129 -6.11 1.72 9.36
CA ASP A 129 -7.17 2.23 8.48
C ASP A 129 -7.57 1.22 7.40
N ASP A 130 -6.81 0.14 7.21
CA ASP A 130 -7.10 -0.91 6.25
C ASP A 130 -8.25 -1.80 6.74
N LEU A 131 -9.37 -1.77 6.03
CA LEU A 131 -10.57 -2.50 6.42
C LEU A 131 -10.56 -3.94 5.90
N VAL A 132 -9.68 -4.28 4.96
CA VAL A 132 -9.64 -5.60 4.32
C VAL A 132 -8.78 -6.58 5.14
N ASP A 133 -9.42 -7.60 5.71
CA ASP A 133 -8.77 -8.62 6.54
C ASP A 133 -7.59 -9.32 5.85
N GLY A 134 -7.77 -9.71 4.58
CA GLY A 134 -6.72 -10.35 3.78
C GLY A 134 -5.49 -9.46 3.57
N ARG A 135 -5.71 -8.16 3.32
CA ARG A 135 -4.63 -7.18 3.10
C ARG A 135 -3.85 -6.92 4.39
N ARG A 136 -4.51 -6.86 5.54
CA ARG A 136 -3.83 -6.74 6.85
C ARG A 136 -2.95 -7.95 7.17
N ARG A 137 -3.41 -9.17 6.89
CA ARG A 137 -2.56 -10.37 7.06
C ARG A 137 -1.32 -10.33 6.17
N LEU A 138 -1.48 -9.86 4.93
CA LEU A 138 -0.36 -9.68 4.00
C LEU A 138 0.67 -8.67 4.55
N ARG A 139 0.20 -7.51 5.02
CA ARG A 139 1.08 -6.52 5.68
C ARG A 139 1.87 -7.16 6.81
N GLY A 140 1.23 -7.99 7.63
CA GLY A 140 1.88 -8.70 8.74
C GLY A 140 2.99 -9.63 8.27
N ALA A 141 2.72 -10.43 7.25
CA ALA A 141 3.73 -11.31 6.64
C ALA A 141 4.91 -10.51 6.06
N VAL A 142 4.62 -9.40 5.35
CA VAL A 142 5.66 -8.51 4.79
C VAL A 142 6.50 -7.90 5.89
N LEU A 143 5.89 -7.38 6.97
CA LEU A 143 6.62 -6.82 8.10
C LEU A 143 7.55 -7.84 8.76
N ILE A 144 7.08 -9.05 9.02
CA ILE A 144 7.89 -10.12 9.60
C ILE A 144 9.07 -10.45 8.68
N GLY A 145 8.81 -10.62 7.38
CA GLY A 145 9.85 -10.91 6.38
C GLY A 145 10.89 -9.80 6.27
N THR A 146 10.47 -8.54 6.21
CA THR A 146 11.39 -7.39 6.13
C THR A 146 12.18 -7.19 7.42
N MET A 147 11.58 -7.38 8.59
CA MET A 147 12.29 -7.33 9.87
C MET A 147 13.33 -8.45 9.98
N ALA A 148 13.00 -9.67 9.57
CA ALA A 148 13.95 -10.78 9.51
C ALA A 148 15.12 -10.47 8.55
N TYR A 149 14.84 -9.88 7.39
CA TYR A 149 15.87 -9.44 6.44
C TYR A 149 16.79 -8.35 7.04
N ILE A 150 16.22 -7.31 7.62
CA ILE A 150 16.98 -6.22 8.27
C ILE A 150 17.85 -6.81 9.39
N GLY A 151 17.29 -7.68 10.24
CA GLY A 151 18.02 -8.33 11.34
C GLY A 151 19.17 -9.20 10.84
N ALA A 152 18.94 -10.03 9.82
CA ALA A 152 19.97 -10.84 9.19
C ALA A 152 21.09 -9.96 8.59
N ASN A 153 20.73 -8.86 7.93
CA ASN A 153 21.67 -7.90 7.35
C ASN A 153 22.42 -7.08 8.42
N ALA A 154 21.82 -6.80 9.58
CA ALA A 154 22.51 -6.15 10.68
C ALA A 154 23.54 -7.11 11.34
N ALA A 155 23.13 -8.36 11.61
CA ALA A 155 24.02 -9.39 12.16
C ALA A 155 25.20 -9.70 11.22
N ALA A 156 24.92 -9.72 9.92
CA ALA A 156 25.89 -9.83 8.84
C ALA A 156 27.02 -8.81 8.90
N ASN A 157 26.64 -7.54 9.07
CA ASN A 157 27.57 -6.43 9.01
C ASN A 157 28.33 -6.23 10.33
N PHE A 158 27.80 -6.74 11.45
CA PHE A 158 28.44 -6.61 12.77
C PHE A 158 29.55 -7.64 13.01
N SER A 159 29.45 -8.83 12.41
CA SER A 159 30.54 -9.83 12.48
C SER A 159 31.46 -9.67 11.28
N SER A 160 32.73 -9.30 11.49
CA SER A 160 33.73 -9.16 10.41
C SER A 160 33.94 -10.46 9.61
N VAL A 161 33.72 -11.62 10.23
CA VAL A 161 33.81 -12.96 9.61
C VAL A 161 32.56 -13.28 8.79
N VAL A 162 31.39 -12.88 9.25
CA VAL A 162 30.12 -13.07 8.54
C VAL A 162 29.93 -12.02 7.44
N PHE A 163 30.49 -10.82 7.61
CA PHE A 163 30.55 -9.77 6.59
C PHE A 163 31.29 -10.25 5.35
N LEU A 164 32.46 -10.88 5.54
CA LEU A 164 33.20 -11.53 4.44
C LEU A 164 32.39 -12.66 3.80
N ALA A 165 31.68 -13.46 4.62
CA ALA A 165 30.81 -14.54 4.17
C ALA A 165 29.52 -14.06 3.47
N LEU A 166 29.07 -12.83 3.69
CA LEU A 166 27.85 -12.28 3.08
C LEU A 166 28.12 -11.31 1.91
N THR A 167 29.36 -10.86 1.76
CA THR A 167 29.91 -10.44 0.46
C THR A 167 30.32 -11.63 -0.41
N SER A 168 30.41 -12.84 0.16
CA SER A 168 30.66 -14.07 -0.58
C SER A 168 29.41 -14.54 -1.37
N PRO A 169 29.55 -15.47 -2.33
CA PRO A 169 28.44 -16.07 -3.08
C PRO A 169 27.27 -16.54 -2.19
N VAL A 170 27.54 -16.97 -0.96
CA VAL A 170 26.54 -17.42 0.03
C VAL A 170 25.63 -16.28 0.50
N GLY A 171 26.15 -15.05 0.64
CA GLY A 171 25.33 -13.89 1.00
C GLY A 171 24.44 -13.41 -0.14
N ASN A 172 24.94 -13.45 -1.37
CA ASN A 172 24.12 -13.15 -2.54
C ASN A 172 22.99 -14.17 -2.72
N PHE A 173 23.22 -15.45 -2.39
CA PHE A 173 22.17 -16.47 -2.32
C PHE A 173 21.12 -16.15 -1.26
N SER A 174 21.52 -15.76 -0.03
CA SER A 174 20.58 -15.40 1.03
C SER A 174 19.68 -14.21 0.65
N ARG A 175 20.25 -13.19 -0.01
CA ARG A 175 19.50 -12.03 -0.52
C ARG A 175 18.52 -12.45 -1.63
N ALA A 176 18.96 -13.28 -2.56
CA ALA A 176 18.13 -13.80 -3.64
C ALA A 176 16.97 -14.67 -3.11
N LEU A 177 17.22 -15.50 -2.09
CA LEU A 177 16.21 -16.32 -1.44
C LEU A 177 15.12 -15.44 -0.80
N VAL A 178 15.51 -14.43 -0.02
CA VAL A 178 14.57 -13.52 0.64
C VAL A 178 13.75 -12.74 -0.39
N LEU A 179 14.38 -12.19 -1.43
CA LEU A 179 13.66 -11.48 -2.49
C LEU A 179 12.72 -12.40 -3.25
N SER A 180 13.11 -13.66 -3.49
CA SER A 180 12.25 -14.66 -4.14
C SER A 180 11.07 -15.07 -3.27
N LEU A 181 11.26 -15.21 -1.96
CA LEU A 181 10.18 -15.47 -1.00
C LEU A 181 9.23 -14.29 -0.88
N LEU A 182 9.75 -13.05 -0.83
CA LEU A 182 8.93 -11.84 -0.82
C LEU A 182 8.17 -11.68 -2.14
N ALA A 183 8.78 -11.98 -3.28
CA ALA A 183 8.11 -11.99 -4.58
C ALA A 183 7.03 -13.08 -4.67
N ALA A 184 7.29 -14.27 -4.11
CA ALA A 184 6.30 -15.35 -4.03
C ALA A 184 5.13 -14.99 -3.11
N LEU A 185 5.39 -14.37 -1.96
CA LEU A 185 4.35 -13.85 -1.04
C LEU A 185 3.53 -12.73 -1.69
N SER A 186 4.18 -11.82 -2.40
CA SER A 186 3.52 -10.79 -3.21
C SER A 186 2.60 -11.43 -4.25
N GLY A 187 3.08 -12.41 -5.02
CA GLY A 187 2.29 -13.12 -6.02
C GLY A 187 1.11 -13.90 -5.41
N TRP A 188 1.35 -14.61 -4.32
CA TRP A 188 0.33 -15.38 -3.58
C TRP A 188 -0.82 -14.50 -3.08
N SER A 189 -0.50 -13.29 -2.64
CA SER A 189 -1.49 -12.33 -2.14
C SER A 189 -2.44 -11.80 -3.21
N VAL A 190 -1.93 -11.64 -4.44
CA VAL A 190 -2.70 -11.25 -5.62
C VAL A 190 -3.62 -12.39 -6.06
N PHE A 191 -3.17 -13.65 -5.94
CA PHE A 191 -3.97 -14.83 -6.25
C PHE A 191 -5.13 -15.04 -5.26
N ARG A 192 -4.91 -14.87 -3.95
CA ARG A 192 -5.99 -15.02 -2.95
C ARG A 192 -7.01 -13.89 -2.97
N ALA A 193 -6.62 -12.67 -3.34
CA ALA A 193 -7.57 -11.59 -3.55
C ALA A 193 -8.51 -11.87 -4.74
N ALA A 194 -8.04 -12.60 -5.76
CA ALA A 194 -8.87 -13.03 -6.88
C ALA A 194 -9.88 -14.12 -6.49
N GLU A 195 -9.56 -14.99 -5.54
CA GLU A 195 -10.42 -16.09 -5.09
C GLU A 195 -11.62 -15.59 -4.25
N ILE A 196 -11.46 -14.49 -3.51
CA ILE A 196 -12.53 -13.89 -2.69
C ILE A 196 -13.55 -13.10 -3.54
N ASP A 197 -13.11 -12.40 -4.59
CA ASP A 197 -13.99 -11.67 -5.52
C ASP A 197 -14.71 -12.60 -6.53
N SER A 198 -14.25 -13.86 -6.68
CA SER A 198 -14.81 -14.83 -7.65
C SER A 198 -15.83 -15.78 -7.04
N ALA A 199 -16.14 -15.66 -5.74
CA ALA A 199 -17.21 -16.43 -5.13
C ALA A 199 -18.54 -16.05 -5.81
N PRO A 200 -19.25 -17.01 -6.45
CA PRO A 200 -20.53 -16.72 -7.08
C PRO A 200 -21.49 -16.09 -6.07
N LEU A 201 -22.16 -14.99 -6.47
CA LEU A 201 -23.28 -14.43 -5.72
C LEU A 201 -24.22 -15.57 -5.29
N PRO A 202 -24.61 -15.68 -4.01
CA PRO A 202 -25.56 -16.70 -3.60
C PRO A 202 -26.85 -16.50 -4.39
N ALA A 203 -27.31 -17.54 -5.08
CA ALA A 203 -28.59 -17.53 -5.76
C ALA A 203 -29.72 -17.16 -4.77
N PRO A 204 -30.79 -16.49 -5.21
CA PRO A 204 -31.93 -16.18 -4.34
C PRO A 204 -32.50 -17.48 -3.78
N LEU A 205 -32.50 -17.62 -2.45
CA LEU A 205 -33.07 -18.80 -1.79
C LEU A 205 -34.61 -18.78 -1.90
N PRO A 206 -35.25 -19.95 -2.11
CA PRO A 206 -36.70 -20.09 -2.01
C PRO A 206 -37.15 -19.86 -0.56
N THR A 207 -38.32 -19.23 -0.43
CA THR A 207 -39.01 -18.91 0.82
C THR A 207 -39.23 -20.15 1.68
N SER A 208 -38.85 -20.06 2.95
CA SER A 208 -39.01 -21.13 3.94
C SER A 208 -40.48 -21.44 4.21
N SER A 209 -40.82 -22.72 4.26
CA SER A 209 -41.97 -23.18 5.05
C SER A 209 -41.62 -24.49 5.74
N GLY A 210 -41.71 -24.49 7.07
CA GLY A 210 -42.01 -25.70 7.85
C GLY A 210 -40.90 -26.37 8.67
N ARG A 211 -40.95 -26.12 9.99
CA ARG A 211 -41.03 -27.12 11.08
C ARG A 211 -39.73 -27.67 11.76
N ASN A 212 -39.58 -27.23 13.01
CA ASN A 212 -39.15 -27.89 14.27
C ASN A 212 -37.86 -28.73 14.36
N SER A 213 -36.88 -28.26 15.14
CA SER A 213 -36.38 -28.88 16.40
C SER A 213 -35.20 -28.09 17.01
N PRO A 214 -34.95 -28.17 18.34
CA PRO A 214 -34.01 -27.31 19.04
C PRO A 214 -32.63 -27.98 19.20
N THR A 215 -31.56 -27.32 18.75
CA THR A 215 -30.22 -27.52 19.33
C THR A 215 -29.35 -26.29 19.08
N SER A 216 -29.03 -25.58 20.14
CA SER A 216 -27.95 -24.59 20.18
C SER A 216 -26.62 -25.32 20.05
N THR A 217 -25.70 -24.87 19.19
CA THR A 217 -24.50 -24.08 19.55
C THR A 217 -23.45 -24.17 18.44
N LYS A 218 -22.87 -23.00 18.10
CA LYS A 218 -21.67 -22.74 17.29
C LYS A 218 -21.79 -22.89 15.77
N ASN A 219 -21.49 -21.77 15.12
CA ASN A 219 -20.96 -21.62 13.76
C ASN A 219 -21.91 -21.32 12.59
N ASP A 220 -22.98 -20.56 12.81
CA ASP A 220 -23.81 -20.03 11.72
C ASP A 220 -23.63 -18.51 11.52
N LYS A 221 -22.40 -18.07 11.20
CA LYS A 221 -22.15 -16.67 10.79
C LYS A 221 -22.41 -16.49 9.30
N GLY A 222 -23.64 -16.79 8.88
CA GLY A 222 -24.24 -16.16 7.72
C GLY A 222 -24.43 -14.67 8.01
N LEU A 223 -23.88 -13.84 7.13
CA LEU A 223 -23.80 -12.39 7.24
C LEU A 223 -25.19 -11.73 7.19
N ARG A 224 -25.84 -11.56 8.35
CA ARG A 224 -26.85 -10.51 8.51
C ARG A 224 -26.12 -9.25 8.95
N ILE A 225 -25.89 -8.33 8.02
CA ILE A 225 -25.53 -6.96 8.40
C ILE A 225 -26.69 -6.46 9.27
N GLU A 226 -26.41 -6.20 10.54
CA GLU A 226 -27.44 -5.82 11.50
C GLU A 226 -27.92 -4.40 11.16
N PRO A 227 -29.16 -4.23 10.66
CA PRO A 227 -29.61 -2.94 10.14
C PRO A 227 -29.57 -1.83 11.20
N VAL A 228 -29.74 -2.19 12.46
CA VAL A 228 -29.63 -1.30 13.62
C VAL A 228 -28.23 -0.66 13.73
N LEU A 229 -27.17 -1.44 13.48
CA LEU A 229 -25.79 -0.94 13.55
C LEU A 229 -25.49 0.03 12.40
N LEU A 230 -26.01 -0.24 11.21
CA LEU A 230 -25.92 0.67 10.08
C LEU A 230 -26.64 1.99 10.36
N SER A 231 -27.87 1.94 10.87
CA SER A 231 -28.62 3.16 11.23
C SER A 231 -27.91 3.97 12.33
N CYS A 232 -27.28 3.30 13.30
CA CYS A 232 -26.48 3.97 14.32
C CYS A 232 -25.25 4.65 13.72
N LEU A 233 -24.52 3.96 12.84
CA LEU A 233 -23.38 4.54 12.12
C LEU A 233 -23.80 5.74 11.26
N GLU A 234 -24.90 5.59 10.53
CA GLU A 234 -25.45 6.64 9.68
C GLU A 234 -25.82 7.87 10.49
N ARG A 235 -26.54 7.72 11.61
CA ARG A 235 -26.86 8.82 12.52
C ARG A 235 -25.60 9.53 13.03
N LEU A 236 -24.58 8.76 13.44
CA LEU A 236 -23.33 9.30 13.97
C LEU A 236 -22.56 10.10 12.90
N MET A 237 -22.68 9.68 11.62
CA MET A 237 -22.08 10.42 10.50
C MET A 237 -22.92 11.62 10.08
N THR A 238 -24.24 11.50 9.93
CA THR A 238 -25.07 12.56 9.32
C THR A 238 -25.56 13.61 10.33
N VAL A 239 -25.97 13.18 11.52
CA VAL A 239 -26.53 14.05 12.56
C VAL A 239 -25.41 14.60 13.43
N GLU A 240 -24.59 13.72 14.00
CA GLU A 240 -23.53 14.10 14.95
C GLU A 240 -22.25 14.59 14.24
N ARG A 241 -22.15 14.39 12.92
CA ARG A 241 -21.00 14.80 12.09
C ARG A 241 -19.66 14.34 12.68
N ALA A 242 -19.62 13.12 13.23
CA ALA A 242 -18.43 12.62 13.92
C ALA A 242 -17.18 12.62 13.01
N TYR A 243 -17.35 12.55 11.69
CA TYR A 243 -16.27 12.68 10.71
C TYR A 243 -15.46 13.98 10.82
N ARG A 244 -16.02 15.06 11.37
CA ARG A 244 -15.31 16.33 11.58
C ARG A 244 -14.21 16.23 12.63
N ARG A 245 -14.29 15.24 13.53
CA ARG A 245 -13.29 15.05 14.57
C ARG A 245 -11.93 14.76 13.95
N GLU A 246 -10.97 15.63 14.24
CA GLU A 246 -9.59 15.45 13.81
C GLU A 246 -9.01 14.14 14.36
N GLY A 247 -8.29 13.41 13.52
CA GLY A 247 -7.66 12.15 13.92
C GLY A 247 -8.65 11.05 14.34
N LEU A 248 -9.93 11.14 13.96
CA LEU A 248 -10.89 10.06 14.20
C LEU A 248 -10.34 8.75 13.62
N THR A 249 -10.19 7.74 14.48
CA THR A 249 -9.77 6.39 14.10
C THR A 249 -10.96 5.44 14.15
N ILE A 250 -10.88 4.33 13.43
CA ILE A 250 -11.91 3.30 13.47
C ILE A 250 -12.09 2.70 14.88
N GLY A 251 -11.01 2.58 15.66
CA GLY A 251 -11.07 2.17 17.06
C GLY A 251 -11.89 3.15 17.91
N ALA A 252 -11.65 4.45 17.77
CA ALA A 252 -12.43 5.47 18.47
C ALA A 252 -13.91 5.46 18.06
N LEU A 253 -14.19 5.28 16.76
CA LEU A 253 -15.55 5.18 16.26
C LEU A 253 -16.28 3.92 16.79
N ALA A 254 -15.57 2.79 16.86
CA ALA A 254 -16.09 1.56 17.42
C ALA A 254 -16.43 1.69 18.91
N THR A 255 -15.59 2.40 19.67
CA THR A 255 -15.87 2.74 21.09
C THR A 255 -17.11 3.60 21.23
N LEU A 256 -17.29 4.63 20.38
CA LEU A 256 -18.48 5.49 20.38
C LEU A 256 -19.76 4.67 20.11
N MET A 257 -19.69 3.74 19.15
CA MET A 257 -20.79 2.84 18.82
C MET A 257 -20.96 1.67 19.78
N ARG A 258 -20.06 1.49 20.76
CA ARG A 258 -20.01 0.34 21.68
C ARG A 258 -20.00 -1.02 20.97
N VAL A 259 -19.30 -1.10 19.84
CA VAL A 259 -19.13 -2.35 19.08
C VAL A 259 -17.66 -2.76 19.02
N PRO A 260 -17.35 -4.06 18.88
CA PRO A 260 -15.99 -4.50 18.59
C PRO A 260 -15.48 -3.90 17.27
N GLU A 261 -14.23 -3.43 17.26
CA GLU A 261 -13.63 -2.77 16.10
C GLU A 261 -13.64 -3.64 14.83
N TYR A 262 -13.45 -4.96 14.97
CA TYR A 262 -13.53 -5.90 13.84
C TYR A 262 -14.93 -5.93 13.20
N ARG A 263 -16.00 -5.75 13.99
CA ARG A 263 -17.39 -5.67 13.49
C ARG A 263 -17.59 -4.40 12.69
N LEU A 264 -17.10 -3.27 13.20
CA LEU A 264 -17.21 -1.99 12.49
C LEU A 264 -16.43 -2.02 11.17
N ARG A 265 -15.23 -2.63 11.15
CA ARG A 265 -14.47 -2.87 9.92
C ARG A 265 -15.29 -3.64 8.89
N GLN A 266 -15.90 -4.73 9.32
CA GLN A 266 -16.71 -5.59 8.47
C GLN A 266 -17.92 -4.84 7.90
N ILE A 267 -18.64 -4.07 8.74
CA ILE A 267 -19.79 -3.26 8.31
C ILE A 267 -19.40 -2.22 7.26
N ILE A 268 -18.30 -1.49 7.48
CA ILE A 268 -17.85 -0.45 6.55
C ILE A 268 -17.32 -1.08 5.24
N ASN A 269 -16.63 -2.22 5.32
CA ASN A 269 -16.08 -2.90 4.16
C ASN A 269 -17.14 -3.63 3.33
N GLU A 270 -17.81 -4.61 3.93
CA GLU A 270 -18.76 -5.48 3.25
C GLU A 270 -20.12 -4.79 3.07
N GLY A 271 -20.53 -3.96 4.04
CA GLY A 271 -21.82 -3.27 4.01
C GLY A 271 -21.82 -1.96 3.23
N LEU A 272 -20.72 -1.20 3.24
CA LEU A 272 -20.64 0.11 2.58
C LEU A 272 -19.63 0.15 1.42
N GLY A 273 -18.89 -0.92 1.16
CA GLY A 273 -17.96 -1.03 0.03
C GLY A 273 -16.63 -0.29 0.20
N HIS A 274 -16.33 0.22 1.40
CA HIS A 274 -15.10 0.99 1.62
C HIS A 274 -13.94 0.07 2.05
N ARG A 275 -12.85 0.09 1.28
CA ARG A 275 -11.63 -0.69 1.58
C ARG A 275 -10.74 -0.04 2.65
N ASN A 276 -10.88 1.28 2.83
CA ASN A 276 -10.07 2.10 3.73
C ASN A 276 -10.98 3.01 4.58
N PHE A 277 -10.74 3.08 5.88
CA PHE A 277 -11.50 3.92 6.81
C PHE A 277 -11.41 5.41 6.48
N ASN A 278 -10.23 5.90 6.08
CA ASN A 278 -10.08 7.29 5.67
C ASN A 278 -10.90 7.62 4.42
N ALA A 279 -11.01 6.67 3.48
CA ALA A 279 -11.87 6.85 2.30
C ALA A 279 -13.35 6.92 2.70
N PHE A 280 -13.78 6.13 3.68
CA PHE A 280 -15.12 6.22 4.26
C PHE A 280 -15.38 7.59 4.88
N LEU A 281 -14.47 8.10 5.73
CA LEU A 281 -14.62 9.42 6.34
C LEU A 281 -14.61 10.53 5.28
N ASN A 282 -13.66 10.48 4.34
CA ASN A 282 -13.49 11.50 3.32
C ASN A 282 -14.74 11.68 2.46
N ARG A 283 -15.53 10.64 2.22
CA ARG A 283 -16.83 10.77 1.53
C ARG A 283 -17.71 11.84 2.21
N TYR A 284 -17.88 11.76 3.53
CA TYR A 284 -18.69 12.74 4.26
C TYR A 284 -18.02 14.12 4.32
N ARG A 285 -16.70 14.15 4.56
CA ARG A 285 -15.95 15.41 4.65
C ARG A 285 -15.99 16.20 3.34
N ILE A 286 -15.84 15.51 2.21
CA ILE A 286 -15.85 16.12 0.89
C ILE A 286 -17.26 16.59 0.51
N GLU A 287 -18.31 15.84 0.83
CA GLU A 287 -19.69 16.30 0.64
C GLU A 287 -19.96 17.60 1.39
N GLU A 288 -19.55 17.68 2.67
CA GLU A 288 -19.67 18.92 3.43
C GLU A 288 -18.87 20.07 2.81
N ALA A 289 -17.62 19.82 2.42
CA ALA A 289 -16.77 20.83 1.80
C ALA A 289 -17.34 21.32 0.46
N LYS A 290 -17.97 20.46 -0.35
CA LYS A 290 -18.67 20.86 -1.58
C LYS A 290 -19.78 21.84 -1.29
N THR A 291 -20.61 21.56 -0.27
CA THR A 291 -21.68 22.46 0.15
C THR A 291 -21.12 23.82 0.56
N ALA A 292 -20.08 23.84 1.40
CA ALA A 292 -19.44 25.09 1.84
C ALA A 292 -18.78 25.87 0.68
N LEU A 293 -18.16 25.18 -0.28
CA LEU A 293 -17.51 25.81 -1.43
C LEU A 293 -18.50 26.38 -2.46
N ALA A 294 -19.73 25.86 -2.50
CA ALA A 294 -20.79 26.35 -3.37
C ALA A 294 -21.67 27.42 -2.72
N ASP A 295 -21.53 27.64 -1.40
CA ASP A 295 -22.30 28.61 -0.63
C ASP A 295 -21.77 30.04 -0.85
N SER A 296 -22.63 30.92 -1.36
CA SER A 296 -22.30 32.31 -1.65
C SER A 296 -21.94 33.11 -0.40
N SER A 297 -22.47 32.74 0.76
CA SER A 297 -22.12 33.38 2.03
C SER A 297 -20.69 33.05 2.50
N GLN A 298 -20.10 31.97 1.96
CA GLN A 298 -18.76 31.50 2.30
C GLN A 298 -17.72 31.79 1.22
N LYS A 299 -18.04 32.64 0.24
CA LYS A 299 -17.16 32.94 -0.91
C LYS A 299 -15.75 33.34 -0.50
N ASP A 300 -15.62 34.16 0.54
CA ASP A 300 -14.36 34.70 1.04
C ASP A 300 -13.67 33.82 2.08
N VAL A 301 -14.32 32.73 2.51
CA VAL A 301 -13.72 31.78 3.46
C VAL A 301 -12.57 31.03 2.77
N PRO A 302 -11.35 31.03 3.34
CA PRO A 302 -10.23 30.31 2.75
C PRO A 302 -10.52 28.81 2.58
N VAL A 303 -10.06 28.22 1.47
CA VAL A 303 -10.19 26.78 1.21
C VAL A 303 -9.60 25.94 2.35
N LEU A 304 -8.50 26.39 2.95
CA LEU A 304 -7.91 25.73 4.11
C LEU A 304 -8.88 25.69 5.29
N THR A 305 -9.55 26.80 5.59
CA THR A 305 -10.53 26.86 6.70
C THR A 305 -11.66 25.86 6.47
N ILE A 306 -12.25 25.83 5.27
CA ILE A 306 -13.29 24.85 4.91
C ILE A 306 -12.77 23.41 5.06
N ALA A 307 -11.53 23.14 4.66
CA ALA A 307 -10.94 21.82 4.81
C ALA A 307 -10.80 21.41 6.29
N MET A 308 -10.33 22.32 7.15
CA MET A 308 -10.20 22.09 8.59
C MET A 308 -11.57 21.89 9.25
N ASP A 309 -12.57 22.71 8.88
CA ASP A 309 -13.94 22.61 9.40
C ASP A 309 -14.60 21.26 9.03
N ALA A 310 -14.29 20.76 7.84
CA ALA A 310 -14.70 19.42 7.40
C ALA A 310 -13.90 18.28 8.07
N GLY A 311 -12.88 18.58 8.89
CA GLY A 311 -12.12 17.60 9.67
C GLY A 311 -10.82 17.10 9.02
N PHE A 312 -10.31 17.75 7.97
CA PHE A 312 -8.97 17.48 7.45
C PHE A 312 -7.91 18.18 8.30
N GLN A 313 -6.75 17.56 8.49
CA GLN A 313 -5.65 18.15 9.27
C GLN A 313 -4.72 19.05 8.45
N SER A 314 -4.80 18.98 7.12
CA SER A 314 -3.99 19.81 6.24
C SER A 314 -4.55 19.85 4.82
N LEU A 315 -4.11 20.86 4.06
CA LEU A 315 -4.57 21.10 2.69
C LEU A 315 -4.16 19.99 1.70
N GLY A 316 -3.03 19.33 1.93
CA GLY A 316 -2.50 18.32 1.01
C GLY A 316 -3.42 17.11 0.83
N PRO A 317 -3.80 16.39 1.90
CA PRO A 317 -4.79 15.31 1.86
C PRO A 317 -6.17 15.78 1.35
N PHE A 318 -6.62 16.96 1.79
CA PHE A 318 -7.90 17.52 1.33
C PHE A 318 -7.93 17.71 -0.19
N ASN A 319 -6.95 18.40 -0.76
CA ASN A 319 -6.89 18.66 -2.20
C ASN A 319 -6.87 17.36 -3.01
N ARG A 320 -6.17 16.33 -2.52
CA ARG A 320 -6.13 15.01 -3.18
C ARG A 320 -7.49 14.34 -3.14
N ALA A 321 -8.10 14.24 -1.96
CA ALA A 321 -9.41 13.61 -1.78
C ALA A 321 -10.49 14.35 -2.60
N PHE A 322 -10.50 15.69 -2.55
CA PHE A 322 -11.45 16.52 -3.29
C PHE A 322 -11.31 16.34 -4.79
N LYS A 323 -10.08 16.35 -5.32
CA LYS A 323 -9.83 16.15 -6.75
C LYS A 323 -10.12 14.72 -7.19
N ALA A 324 -9.84 13.72 -6.37
CA ALA A 324 -10.15 12.33 -6.68
C ALA A 324 -11.67 12.11 -6.78
N ASP A 325 -12.45 12.78 -5.94
CA ASP A 325 -13.90 12.66 -5.90
C ASP A 325 -14.60 13.52 -6.96
N THR A 326 -14.13 14.75 -7.21
CA THR A 326 -14.81 15.72 -8.09
C THR A 326 -14.17 15.89 -9.47
N GLY A 327 -12.94 15.43 -9.67
CA GLY A 327 -12.12 15.74 -10.83
C GLY A 327 -11.52 17.15 -10.85
N LEU A 328 -11.96 18.05 -9.98
CA LEU A 328 -11.57 19.47 -9.93
C LEU A 328 -10.76 19.78 -8.67
N THR A 329 -9.93 20.80 -8.72
CA THR A 329 -9.39 21.39 -7.48
C THR A 329 -10.49 22.13 -6.72
N PRO A 330 -10.39 22.28 -5.39
CA PRO A 330 -11.39 23.01 -4.60
C PRO A 330 -11.65 24.44 -5.11
N THR A 331 -10.60 25.14 -5.56
CA THR A 331 -10.70 26.49 -6.12
C THR A 331 -11.43 26.50 -7.46
N GLU A 332 -11.13 25.55 -8.34
CA GLU A 332 -11.84 25.40 -9.62
C GLU A 332 -13.32 25.05 -9.39
N PHE A 333 -13.61 24.16 -8.44
CA PHE A 333 -14.97 23.80 -8.06
C PHE A 333 -15.76 25.01 -7.54
N ARG A 334 -15.17 25.78 -6.62
CA ARG A 334 -15.76 27.03 -6.10
C ARG A 334 -16.09 28.00 -7.22
N ARG A 335 -15.14 28.25 -8.12
CA ARG A 335 -15.34 29.14 -9.27
C ARG A 335 -16.49 28.65 -10.15
N ALA A 336 -16.48 27.38 -10.52
CA ALA A 336 -17.52 26.78 -11.36
C ALA A 336 -18.91 26.81 -10.69
N ALA A 337 -18.99 26.65 -9.37
CA ALA A 337 -20.25 26.75 -8.63
C ALA A 337 -20.83 28.18 -8.69
N PHE A 338 -20.00 29.21 -8.50
CA PHE A 338 -20.46 30.59 -8.58
C PHE A 338 -20.76 31.06 -10.00
N ASP A 339 -19.98 30.62 -10.99
CA ASP A 339 -20.27 30.92 -12.40
C ASP A 339 -21.65 30.36 -12.81
N ARG A 340 -22.02 29.17 -12.32
CA ARG A 340 -23.35 28.59 -12.53
C ARG A 340 -24.46 29.36 -11.82
N ALA A 341 -24.21 29.82 -10.59
CA ALA A 341 -25.18 30.61 -9.82
C ALA A 341 -25.44 32.00 -10.44
N LEU A 342 -24.44 32.59 -11.10
CA LEU A 342 -24.56 33.87 -11.82
C LEU A 342 -25.30 33.74 -13.17
N ALA A 343 -25.36 32.53 -13.73
CA ALA A 343 -26.01 32.25 -15.01
C ALA A 343 -27.49 31.83 -14.88
N GLN A 344 -28.01 31.69 -13.64
CA GLN A 344 -29.40 31.37 -13.31
C GLN A 344 -30.12 32.60 -12.77
#